data_AF-A0A517XLS8-F1
#
_entry.id   AF-A0A517XLS8-F1
#
_cell.length_a   1.000
_cell.length_b   1.000
_cell.length_c   1.000
_cell.angle_alpha   90.00
_cell.angle_beta   90.00
_cell.angle_gamma   90.00
#
_symmetry.space_group_name_H-M   'P 1'
#
loop_
_entity.id
_entity.type
_entity.pdbx_description
1 polymer ?
#
loop_
_entity_poly.entity_id
_entity_poly.type
_entity_poly.pdbx_seq_one_letter_code
_entity_poly.pdbx_strand_id
1 'polypeptide(L)'
;MAGGGVVVHFVLVFCVFVVAATVVSLVWNFLVRPVLYTTGWVRTTAHDLEVAGWQAECDADIPTALRKYAESLNLEPRNAALLAKVEALLEAHPWVRFEWPDAPGGGR
;
A
#
# COMPACT_ATOMS: atom_id res chain seq x y z
N MET A 1 44.17 -2.58 30.19
CA MET A 1 42.71 -2.34 30.19
C MET A 1 42.32 -1.38 29.04
N ALA A 2 42.61 -1.74 27.78
CA ALA A 2 42.37 -0.88 26.61
C ALA A 2 41.20 -1.34 25.71
N GLY A 3 40.68 -2.56 25.92
CA GLY A 3 39.62 -3.13 25.08
C GLY A 3 38.20 -2.68 25.43
N GLY A 4 37.92 -2.31 26.68
CA GLY A 4 36.57 -1.97 27.15
C GLY A 4 36.02 -0.66 26.58
N GLY A 5 36.87 0.38 26.47
CA GLY A 5 36.45 1.68 25.93
C GLY A 5 36.10 1.63 24.45
N VAL A 6 36.79 0.79 23.68
CA VAL A 6 36.55 0.61 22.24
C VAL A 6 35.19 -0.05 22.00
N VAL A 7 34.87 -1.11 22.77
CA VAL A 7 33.58 -1.83 22.66
C VAL A 7 32.40 -0.90 23.00
N VAL A 8 32.50 -0.14 24.10
CA VAL A 8 31.44 0.81 24.49
C VAL A 8 31.22 1.87 23.41
N HIS A 9 32.30 2.37 22.79
CA HIS A 9 32.20 3.35 21.72
C HIS A 9 31.49 2.80 20.48
N PHE A 10 31.80 1.57 20.06
CA PHE A 10 31.11 0.92 18.94
C PHE A 10 29.63 0.67 19.22
N VAL A 11 29.28 0.26 20.45
CA VAL A 11 27.88 0.07 20.84
C VAL A 11 27.11 1.39 20.78
N LEU A 12 27.69 2.49 21.28
CA LEU A 12 27.06 3.80 21.22
C LEU A 12 26.86 4.28 19.78
N VAL A 13 27.87 4.13 18.92
CA VAL A 13 27.77 4.49 17.49
C VAL A 13 26.68 3.66 16.80
N PHE A 14 26.62 2.35 17.09
CA PHE A 14 25.57 1.48 16.56
C PHE A 14 24.18 1.90 17.04
N CYS A 15 24.00 2.21 18.33
CA CYS A 15 22.73 2.70 18.85
C CYS A 15 22.28 4.00 18.18
N VAL A 16 23.19 4.96 17.99
CA VAL A 16 22.89 6.21 17.28
C VAL A 16 22.50 5.93 15.83
N PHE A 17 23.20 5.01 15.16
CA PHE A 17 22.87 4.62 13.79
C PHE A 17 21.50 3.98 13.68
N VAL A 18 21.13 3.07 14.59
CA VAL A 18 19.82 2.44 14.62
C VAL A 18 18.73 3.50 14.84
N VAL A 19 18.90 4.40 15.79
CA VAL A 19 17.95 5.49 16.04
C VAL A 19 17.81 6.38 14.81
N ALA A 20 18.92 6.78 14.18
CA ALA A 20 18.90 7.56 12.96
C ALA A 20 18.17 6.84 11.82
N ALA A 21 18.43 5.54 11.63
CA ALA A 21 17.75 4.72 10.63
C ALA A 21 16.24 4.62 10.89
N THR A 22 15.83 4.47 12.16
CA THR A 22 14.41 4.47 12.53
C THR A 22 13.76 5.82 12.22
N VAL A 23 14.39 6.94 12.57
CA VAL A 23 13.87 8.28 12.28
C VAL A 23 13.75 8.51 10.78
N VAL A 24 14.78 8.14 9.99
CA VAL A 24 14.74 8.23 8.52
C VAL A 24 13.58 7.40 7.95
N SER A 25 13.37 6.18 8.47
CA SER A 25 12.28 5.32 8.03
C SER A 25 10.90 5.89 8.36
N LEU A 26 10.76 6.53 9.54
CA LEU A 26 9.54 7.24 9.92
C LEU A 26 9.29 8.46 9.04
N VAL A 27 10.30 9.30 8.81
CA VAL A 27 10.19 10.47 7.93
C VAL A 27 9.83 10.06 6.51
N TRP A 28 10.45 8.99 5.99
CA TRP A 28 10.12 8.48 4.66
C TRP A 28 8.65 8.06 4.57
N ASN A 29 8.18 7.24 5.50
CA ASN A 29 6.83 6.69 5.43
C ASN A 29 5.73 7.72 5.75
N PHE A 30 5.96 8.64 6.70
CA PHE A 30 4.92 9.57 7.17
C PHE A 30 4.97 10.96 6.54
N LEU A 31 6.13 11.42 6.06
CA LEU A 31 6.25 12.77 5.50
C LEU A 31 6.53 12.74 4.00
N VAL A 32 7.51 11.95 3.57
CA VAL A 32 7.96 11.98 2.16
C VAL A 32 6.97 11.23 1.26
N ARG A 33 6.59 10.00 1.63
CA ARG A 33 5.71 9.16 0.81
C ARG A 33 4.34 9.82 0.55
N PRO A 34 3.65 10.42 1.54
CA PRO A 34 2.38 11.12 1.29
C PRO A 34 2.53 12.36 0.40
N VAL A 35 3.61 13.13 0.57
CA VAL A 35 3.90 14.30 -0.27
C VAL A 35 4.22 13.87 -1.72
N LEU A 36 4.90 12.74 -1.90
CA LEU A 36 5.16 12.19 -3.22
C LEU A 36 3.89 11.63 -3.89
N TYR A 37 2.93 11.10 -3.11
CA TYR A 37 1.60 10.74 -3.63
C TYR A 37 0.80 11.99 -4.06
N THR A 38 0.80 13.08 -3.27
CA THR A 38 0.05 14.29 -3.63
C THR A 38 0.65 15.05 -4.80
N THR A 39 1.98 14.98 -4.98
CA THR A 39 2.68 15.59 -6.12
C THR A 39 2.69 14.71 -7.37
N GLY A 40 2.10 13.49 -7.32
CA GLY A 40 2.03 12.57 -8.45
C GLY A 40 3.37 11.94 -8.84
N TRP A 41 4.41 12.09 -8.00
CA TRP A 41 5.74 11.50 -8.22
C TRP A 41 5.78 10.01 -7.89
N VAL A 42 4.95 9.56 -6.96
CA VAL A 42 4.77 8.13 -6.65
C VAL A 42 3.45 7.67 -7.27
N ARG A 43 3.55 6.74 -8.24
CA ARG A 43 2.38 6.10 -8.84
C ARG A 43 1.70 5.23 -7.79
N THR A 44 0.38 5.31 -7.72
CA THR A 44 -0.45 4.42 -6.89
C THR A 44 -0.11 2.97 -7.23
N THR A 45 0.26 2.20 -6.22
CA THR A 45 0.58 0.77 -6.41
C THR A 45 -0.68 -0.08 -6.31
N ALA A 46 -0.64 -1.31 -6.82
CA ALA A 46 -1.74 -2.27 -6.66
C ALA A 46 -2.08 -2.49 -5.18
N HIS A 47 -1.06 -2.57 -4.32
CA HIS A 47 -1.24 -2.71 -2.88
C HIS A 47 -1.97 -1.52 -2.23
N ASP A 48 -1.65 -0.28 -2.63
CA ASP A 48 -2.34 0.91 -2.09
C ASP A 48 -3.84 0.91 -2.47
N LEU A 49 -4.16 0.41 -3.67
CA LEU A 49 -5.54 0.27 -4.15
C LEU A 49 -6.29 -0.85 -3.43
N GLU A 50 -5.63 -1.96 -3.10
CA GLU A 50 -6.21 -3.02 -2.28
C GLU A 50 -6.54 -2.52 -0.86
N VAL A 51 -5.64 -1.75 -0.24
CA VAL A 51 -5.88 -1.17 1.09
C VAL A 51 -7.06 -0.18 1.04
N ALA A 52 -7.14 0.66 0.01
CA ALA A 52 -8.27 1.57 -0.18
C ALA A 52 -9.59 0.82 -0.42
N GLY A 53 -9.55 -0.30 -1.15
CA GLY A 53 -10.72 -1.17 -1.35
C GLY A 53 -11.19 -1.81 -0.05
N TRP A 54 -10.26 -2.29 0.78
CA TRP A 54 -10.58 -2.87 2.09
C TRP A 54 -11.16 -1.84 3.05
N GLN A 55 -10.61 -0.62 3.07
CA GLN A 55 -11.17 0.47 3.86
C GLN A 55 -12.61 0.78 3.44
N ALA A 56 -12.91 0.81 2.14
CA ALA A 56 -14.26 1.03 1.64
C ALA A 56 -15.23 -0.11 2.00
N GLU A 57 -14.77 -1.37 2.07
CA GLU A 57 -15.57 -2.47 2.63
C GLU A 57 -15.91 -2.23 4.10
N CYS A 58 -14.93 -1.81 4.91
CA CYS A 58 -15.14 -1.50 6.33
C CYS A 58 -16.14 -0.35 6.53
N ASP A 59 -16.12 0.63 5.61
CA ASP A 59 -17.06 1.76 5.59
C ASP A 59 -18.42 1.41 4.95
N ALA A 60 -18.63 0.13 4.59
CA ALA A 60 -19.81 -0.40 3.89
C ALA A 60 -20.09 0.23 2.51
N ASP A 61 -19.12 0.92 1.91
CA ASP A 61 -19.17 1.43 0.54
C ASP A 61 -18.65 0.37 -0.44
N ILE A 62 -19.50 -0.65 -0.65
CA ILE A 62 -19.20 -1.79 -1.54
C ILE A 62 -18.92 -1.36 -2.98
N PRO A 63 -19.66 -0.41 -3.60
CA PRO A 63 -19.34 0.07 -4.94
C PRO A 63 -17.93 0.66 -5.04
N THR A 64 -17.51 1.45 -4.05
CA THR A 64 -16.14 2.00 -4.04
C THR A 64 -15.10 0.92 -3.81
N ALA A 65 -15.37 -0.06 -2.94
CA ALA A 65 -14.48 -1.19 -2.70
C ALA A 65 -14.20 -1.98 -4.00
N LEU A 66 -15.26 -2.38 -4.71
CA LEU A 66 -15.18 -3.10 -5.97
C LEU A 66 -14.39 -2.33 -7.03
N ARG A 67 -14.63 -1.01 -7.15
CA ARG A 67 -13.87 -0.14 -8.06
C ARG A 67 -12.37 -0.13 -7.71
N LYS A 68 -12.01 -0.05 -6.43
CA LYS A 68 -10.60 -0.02 -6.00
C LYS A 68 -9.88 -1.35 -6.23
N TYR A 69 -10.55 -2.48 -5.99
CA TYR A 69 -9.98 -3.78 -6.34
C TYR A 69 -9.83 -3.97 -7.84
N ALA A 70 -10.77 -3.47 -8.62
CA ALA A 70 -10.68 -3.54 -10.06
C ALA A 70 -9.54 -2.67 -10.62
N GLU A 71 -9.35 -1.47 -10.07
CA GLU A 71 -8.16 -0.64 -10.36
C GLU A 71 -6.86 -1.38 -9.98
N SER A 72 -6.84 -2.13 -8.87
CA SER A 72 -5.68 -2.96 -8.49
C SER A 72 -5.45 -4.11 -9.48
N LEU A 73 -6.50 -4.84 -9.86
CA LEU A 73 -6.44 -5.91 -10.86
C LEU A 73 -5.99 -5.41 -12.24
N ASN A 74 -6.26 -4.16 -12.59
CA ASN A 74 -5.73 -3.57 -13.82
C ASN A 74 -4.20 -3.39 -13.78
N LEU A 75 -3.61 -3.21 -12.60
CA LEU A 75 -2.15 -3.16 -12.43
C LEU A 75 -1.55 -4.56 -12.30
N GLU A 76 -2.25 -5.48 -11.62
CA GLU A 76 -1.82 -6.86 -11.38
C GLU A 76 -2.91 -7.88 -11.75
N PRO A 77 -3.12 -8.14 -13.06
CA PRO A 77 -4.22 -8.99 -13.55
C PRO A 77 -4.08 -10.46 -13.18
N ARG A 78 -2.93 -10.87 -12.64
CA ARG A 78 -2.65 -12.25 -12.22
C ARG A 78 -2.97 -12.52 -10.75
N ASN A 79 -3.51 -11.55 -10.01
CA ASN A 79 -3.87 -11.73 -8.61
C ASN A 79 -5.20 -12.51 -8.48
N ALA A 80 -5.10 -13.85 -8.53
CA ALA A 80 -6.25 -14.75 -8.44
C ALA A 80 -7.02 -14.62 -7.11
N ALA A 81 -6.32 -14.29 -6.01
CA ALA A 81 -6.96 -14.07 -4.72
C ALA A 81 -7.87 -12.83 -4.74
N LEU A 82 -7.42 -11.77 -5.40
CA LEU A 82 -8.18 -10.53 -5.55
C LEU A 82 -9.38 -10.71 -6.49
N LEU A 83 -9.23 -11.47 -7.58
CA LEU A 83 -10.35 -11.86 -8.45
C LEU A 83 -11.44 -12.62 -7.68
N ALA A 84 -11.05 -13.66 -6.94
CA ALA A 84 -12.00 -14.42 -6.11
C ALA A 84 -12.70 -13.55 -5.07
N LYS A 85 -12.00 -12.53 -4.52
CA LYS A 85 -12.60 -11.57 -3.58
C LYS A 85 -13.66 -10.69 -4.26
N VAL A 86 -13.38 -10.17 -5.46
CA VAL A 86 -14.35 -9.38 -6.24
C VAL A 86 -15.59 -10.21 -6.58
N GLU A 87 -15.40 -11.47 -7.00
CA GLU A 87 -16.51 -12.40 -7.29
C GLU A 87 -17.36 -12.65 -6.04
N ALA A 88 -16.74 -12.94 -4.90
CA ALA A 88 -17.45 -13.17 -3.64
C ALA A 88 -18.26 -11.93 -3.18
N LEU A 89 -17.71 -10.72 -3.38
CA LEU A 89 -18.42 -9.47 -3.06
C LEU A 89 -19.62 -9.24 -3.98
N LEU A 90 -19.49 -9.54 -5.28
CA LEU A 90 -20.61 -9.42 -6.21
C LEU A 90 -21.72 -10.43 -5.90
N GLU A 91 -21.36 -11.65 -5.50
CA GLU A 91 -22.33 -12.66 -5.07
C GLU A 91 -23.03 -12.26 -3.76
N ALA A 92 -22.29 -11.70 -2.81
CA ALA A 92 -22.84 -11.20 -1.54
C ALA A 92 -23.73 -9.95 -1.73
N HIS A 93 -23.47 -9.16 -2.77
CA HIS A 93 -24.14 -7.87 -3.01
C HIS A 93 -24.74 -7.78 -4.42
N PRO A 94 -25.77 -8.60 -4.75
CA PRO A 94 -26.34 -8.69 -6.10
C PRO A 94 -27.07 -7.42 -6.56
N TRP A 95 -27.31 -6.48 -5.65
CA TRP A 95 -27.91 -5.17 -5.92
C TRP A 95 -26.88 -4.14 -6.43
N VAL A 96 -25.58 -4.41 -6.30
CA VAL A 96 -24.53 -3.52 -6.80
C VAL A 96 -24.37 -3.72 -8.30
N ARG A 97 -24.60 -2.66 -9.07
CA ARG A 97 -24.21 -2.62 -10.49
C ARG A 97 -22.73 -2.24 -10.56
N PHE A 98 -21.90 -3.22 -10.87
CA PHE A 98 -20.47 -3.02 -11.00
C PHE A 98 -20.08 -2.95 -12.48
N GLU A 99 -19.37 -1.90 -12.85
CA GLU A 99 -18.79 -1.71 -14.17
C GLU A 99 -17.27 -1.71 -14.00
N TRP A 100 -16.59 -2.50 -14.83
CA TRP A 100 -15.13 -2.59 -14.76
C TRP A 100 -14.51 -1.25 -15.19
N PRO A 101 -13.63 -0.66 -14.36
CA PRO A 101 -12.90 0.54 -14.73
C PRO A 101 -11.96 0.23 -15.89
N ASP A 102 -11.88 1.14 -16.85
CA ASP A 102 -10.97 1.04 -17.99
C ASP A 102 -9.52 0.83 -17.51
N ALA A 103 -8.79 -0.05 -18.21
CA ALA A 103 -7.38 -0.26 -17.93
C ALA A 103 -6.62 1.09 -18.09
N PRO A 104 -5.76 1.46 -17.13
CA PRO A 104 -4.97 2.69 -17.22
C PRO A 104 -3.90 2.52 -18.31
N GLY A 105 -4.27 2.89 -19.55
CA GLY A 105 -3.43 2.76 -20.74
C GLY A 105 -4.08 1.86 -21.77
N GLY A 106 -4.98 2.44 -22.58
CA GLY A 106 -5.70 1.72 -23.63
C GLY A 106 -4.79 0.85 -24.50
N GLY A 107 -5.09 -0.44 -24.51
CA GLY A 107 -4.37 -1.42 -25.32
C GLY A 107 -4.99 -2.79 -25.07
N ARG A 108 -5.84 -3.18 -26.00
CA ARG A 108 -6.43 -4.52 -26.16
C ARG A 108 -5.43 -5.66 -25.93
#